data_AF-A0A5K3F2C4-F1
#
_entry.id   AF-A0A5K3F2C4-F1
#
_cell.length_a   1.000
_cell.length_b   1.000
_cell.length_c   1.000
_cell.angle_alpha   90.00
_cell.angle_beta   90.00
_cell.angle_gamma   90.00
#
_symmetry.space_group_name_H-M   'P 1'
#
loop_
_entity.id
_entity.type
_entity.pdbx_description
1 polymer ?
#
loop_
_entity_poly.entity_id
_entity_poly.type
_entity_poly.pdbx_seq_one_letter_code
_entity_poly.pdbx_strand_id
1 'polypeptide(L)'
;MDFHGAIVLAPMVRVSTHPMRLLALKYGASYVYTEEIIDFKLLRTTRIENKKLGTVDFVHDDGTVVFRTSPEEAGKVILQLGTADATRALLAAERVQGDVAGIDVNMGCPKEYSIKGGMGAALLRKPEKVKAILTNLVRNLRVPVTCKIRILNTVEETLALVRLIESTGVAAIAVHGRKRDERPCHLNHDDVIRAIASTVKIPVLANGGSKQTIRIHEDIEFFRQSTGAAGVMIARAAMWNPAIFSPPSPNGPPPTDFQLVHEYIELAVKYDHHVSGTKYCIQRMFSEKTTADEYVRTLSAESMMDICEIWKLPDDVTEQAKLCSIDRVVPTCEVVANGDASGAKKPRLHGSEGADAEAAVVKLPMRFIRSEWPEVGDTPKQLLVEYCKRNKLTFPTYTTVEHKASRSFTSTATLNSVKYSHEIPCKSKRYAEQAAALVCLTHLKIPLSTSPIESHS
;
A
#
# COMPACT_ATOMS: atom_id res chain seq x y z
N MET A 1 21.31 4.85 13.54
CA MET A 1 20.02 4.72 14.25
C MET A 1 20.29 3.98 15.55
N ASP A 2 19.77 4.47 16.67
CA ASP A 2 19.87 3.79 17.97
C ASP A 2 18.52 3.16 18.33
N PHE A 3 18.52 1.86 18.64
CA PHE A 3 17.32 1.08 18.95
C PHE A 3 17.16 0.80 20.46
N HIS A 4 18.08 1.25 21.31
CA HIS A 4 17.96 1.09 22.75
C HIS A 4 16.90 2.03 23.31
N GLY A 5 15.93 1.49 24.06
CA GLY A 5 14.76 2.22 24.54
C GLY A 5 13.78 2.64 23.45
N ALA A 6 14.00 2.26 22.19
CA ALA A 6 13.15 2.70 21.09
C ALA A 6 11.76 2.07 21.16
N ILE A 7 10.72 2.90 21.00
CA ILE A 7 9.33 2.47 20.86
C ILE A 7 8.90 2.76 19.43
N VAL A 8 8.70 1.71 18.63
CA VAL A 8 8.53 1.84 17.18
C VAL A 8 7.16 1.38 16.69
N LEU A 9 6.62 2.08 15.68
CA LEU A 9 5.43 1.63 14.97
C LEU A 9 5.77 0.43 14.08
N ALA A 10 5.06 -0.67 14.26
CA ALA A 10 5.24 -1.88 13.48
C ALA A 10 4.74 -1.73 12.03
N PRO A 11 5.30 -2.50 11.08
CA PRO A 11 4.80 -2.56 9.72
C PRO A 11 3.45 -3.25 9.66
N MET A 12 2.44 -2.56 9.12
CA MET A 12 1.07 -3.05 9.02
C MET A 12 0.47 -2.68 7.66
N VAL A 13 0.22 -3.68 6.82
CA VAL A 13 -0.41 -3.52 5.50
C VAL A 13 -1.72 -2.75 5.60
N ARG A 14 -1.89 -1.72 4.76
CA ARG A 14 -2.99 -0.71 4.75
C ARG A 14 -3.02 0.28 5.92
N VAL A 15 -2.29 0.04 7.01
CA VAL A 15 -2.35 0.88 8.21
C VAL A 15 -1.16 1.82 8.28
N SER A 16 0.06 1.30 8.16
CA SER A 16 1.30 2.09 8.29
C SER A 16 1.63 2.88 7.02
N THR A 17 0.59 3.46 6.41
CA THR A 17 0.69 4.47 5.36
C THR A 17 1.13 5.81 5.97
N HIS A 18 1.49 6.76 5.12
CA HIS A 18 2.10 8.03 5.53
C HIS A 18 1.33 8.77 6.64
N PRO A 19 -0.01 8.95 6.60
CA PRO A 19 -0.74 9.62 7.69
C PRO A 19 -0.59 8.93 9.06
N MET A 20 -0.68 7.61 9.12
CA MET A 20 -0.53 6.86 10.38
C MET A 20 0.90 6.96 10.93
N ARG A 21 1.90 6.94 10.06
CA ARG A 21 3.30 7.09 10.47
C ARG A 21 3.53 8.47 11.10
N LEU A 22 3.03 9.53 10.46
CA LEU A 22 3.13 10.88 11.02
C LEU A 22 2.38 11.03 12.34
N LEU A 23 1.19 10.42 12.46
CA LEU A 23 0.42 10.43 13.70
C LEU A 23 1.14 9.69 14.83
N ALA A 24 1.74 8.53 14.54
CA ALA A 24 2.56 7.81 15.51
C ALA A 24 3.79 8.62 15.96
N LEU A 25 4.46 9.32 15.03
CA LEU A 25 5.56 10.23 15.35
C LEU A 25 5.12 11.41 16.22
N LYS A 26 3.95 11.99 15.94
CA LYS A 26 3.36 13.07 16.75
C LYS A 26 3.17 12.63 18.20
N TYR A 27 2.77 11.38 18.42
CA TYR A 27 2.60 10.80 19.75
C TYR A 27 3.87 10.18 20.34
N GLY A 28 5.04 10.33 19.73
CA GLY A 28 6.32 9.97 20.36
C GLY A 28 6.92 8.64 19.93
N ALA A 29 6.45 8.01 18.85
CA ALA A 29 7.17 6.88 18.26
C ALA A 29 8.59 7.30 17.86
N SER A 30 9.60 6.50 18.22
CA SER A 30 11.01 6.77 17.90
C SER A 30 11.28 6.59 16.40
N TYR A 31 10.74 5.50 15.84
CA TYR A 31 10.82 5.17 14.41
C TYR A 31 9.48 4.60 13.94
N VAL A 32 9.25 4.71 12.64
CA VAL A 32 7.99 4.27 12.02
C VAL A 32 8.26 3.39 10.81
N TYR A 33 7.73 2.17 10.82
CA TYR A 33 7.86 1.27 9.69
C TYR A 33 6.75 1.54 8.67
N THR A 34 7.06 1.41 7.38
CA THR A 34 6.05 1.37 6.32
C THR A 34 5.21 0.11 6.41
N GLU A 35 4.13 0.03 5.63
CA GLU A 35 3.60 -1.29 5.27
C GLU A 35 4.63 -2.15 4.51
N GLU A 36 4.37 -3.46 4.43
CA GLU A 36 5.18 -4.36 3.60
C GLU A 36 4.98 -4.00 2.12
N ILE A 37 6.05 -3.57 1.46
CA ILE A 37 6.07 -3.26 0.02
C ILE A 37 6.83 -4.36 -0.71
N ILE A 38 6.19 -4.96 -1.71
CA ILE A 38 6.80 -6.03 -2.51
C ILE A 38 7.86 -5.45 -3.45
N ASP A 39 9.04 -6.05 -3.45
CA ASP A 39 10.18 -5.66 -4.29
C ASP A 39 9.80 -5.46 -5.76
N PHE A 40 9.07 -6.40 -6.37
CA PHE A 40 8.57 -6.32 -7.74
C PHE A 40 7.72 -5.08 -8.03
N LYS A 41 6.91 -4.64 -7.06
CA LYS A 41 6.07 -3.44 -7.23
C LYS A 41 6.91 -2.19 -7.11
N LEU A 42 7.85 -2.15 -6.15
CA LEU A 42 8.73 -1.01 -5.92
C LEU A 42 9.71 -0.76 -7.07
N LEU A 43 10.24 -1.82 -7.69
CA LEU A 43 11.13 -1.72 -8.86
C LEU A 43 10.48 -1.04 -10.08
N ARG A 44 9.14 -1.05 -10.13
CA ARG A 44 8.33 -0.44 -11.21
C ARG A 44 7.77 0.92 -10.82
N THR A 45 8.43 1.60 -9.89
CA THR A 45 8.07 2.95 -9.49
C THR A 45 9.05 3.96 -10.04
N THR A 46 8.53 5.15 -10.29
CA THR A 46 9.30 6.37 -10.56
C THR A 46 9.25 7.24 -9.32
N ARG A 47 10.43 7.71 -8.87
CA ARG A 47 10.53 8.69 -7.78
C ARG A 47 10.14 10.07 -8.32
N ILE A 48 9.15 10.70 -7.70
CA ILE A 48 8.60 12.00 -8.08
C ILE A 48 8.63 12.93 -6.87
N GLU A 49 9.21 14.11 -7.03
CA GLU A 49 9.12 15.18 -6.04
C GLU A 49 7.79 15.91 -6.22
N ASN A 50 6.85 15.65 -5.33
CA ASN A 50 5.52 16.21 -5.36
C ASN A 50 5.51 17.57 -4.63
N LYS A 51 5.79 18.63 -5.39
CA LYS A 51 5.85 20.00 -4.87
C LYS A 51 4.53 20.48 -4.25
N LYS A 52 3.37 19.98 -4.74
CA LYS A 52 2.04 20.35 -4.22
C LYS A 52 1.85 19.86 -2.78
N LEU A 53 2.29 18.64 -2.49
CA LEU A 53 2.14 18.03 -1.17
C LEU A 53 3.39 18.17 -0.28
N GLY A 54 4.50 18.64 -0.84
CA GLY A 54 5.80 18.64 -0.15
C GLY A 54 6.32 17.23 0.15
N THR A 55 6.02 16.26 -0.74
CA THR A 55 6.36 14.84 -0.54
C THR A 55 7.30 14.30 -1.62
N VAL A 56 7.89 13.15 -1.32
CA VAL A 56 8.50 12.27 -2.33
C VAL A 56 7.59 11.07 -2.53
N ASP A 57 7.18 10.85 -3.77
CA ASP A 57 6.25 9.81 -4.15
C ASP A 57 6.94 8.78 -5.06
N PHE A 58 6.76 7.49 -4.75
CA PHE A 58 7.16 6.39 -5.61
C PHE A 58 5.93 5.88 -6.34
N VAL A 59 5.77 6.37 -7.57
CA VAL A 59 4.55 6.17 -8.36
C VAL A 59 4.78 5.04 -9.37
N HIS A 60 3.90 4.04 -9.33
CA HIS A 60 3.93 2.95 -10.31
C HIS A 60 3.39 3.40 -11.67
N ASP A 61 3.76 2.70 -12.74
CA ASP A 61 3.31 2.93 -14.13
C ASP A 61 1.78 3.07 -14.32
N ASP A 62 0.98 2.61 -13.36
CA ASP A 62 -0.50 2.70 -13.42
C ASP A 62 -1.08 3.93 -12.71
N GLY A 63 -0.22 4.84 -12.25
CA GLY A 63 -0.55 6.04 -11.48
C GLY A 63 -0.67 5.81 -9.97
N THR A 64 -0.53 4.57 -9.50
CA THR A 64 -0.66 4.28 -8.06
C THR A 64 0.58 4.74 -7.30
N VAL A 65 0.40 5.58 -6.29
CA VAL A 65 1.44 5.90 -5.29
C VAL A 65 1.68 4.67 -4.41
N VAL A 66 2.83 4.02 -4.56
CA VAL A 66 3.21 2.81 -3.82
C VAL A 66 3.81 3.15 -2.46
N PHE A 67 4.59 4.23 -2.42
CA PHE A 67 5.19 4.77 -1.20
C PHE A 67 5.19 6.29 -1.29
N ARG A 68 4.81 6.95 -0.20
CA ARG A 68 4.87 8.40 -0.03
C ARG A 68 5.58 8.69 1.28
N THR A 69 6.49 9.65 1.26
CA THR A 69 7.22 10.13 2.43
C THR A 69 7.38 11.64 2.38
N SER A 70 7.67 12.26 3.52
CA SER A 70 7.79 13.72 3.65
C SER A 70 8.90 14.08 4.64
N PRO A 71 9.38 15.34 4.64
CA PRO A 71 10.41 15.79 5.56
C PRO A 71 10.11 15.54 7.05
N GLU A 72 8.83 15.50 7.44
CA GLU A 72 8.40 15.28 8.83
C GLU A 72 8.78 13.90 9.40
N GLU A 73 9.04 12.89 8.56
CA GLU A 73 9.52 11.56 8.97
C GLU A 73 10.96 11.26 8.51
N ALA A 74 11.66 12.27 7.99
CA ALA A 74 13.05 12.14 7.58
C ALA A 74 13.92 11.67 8.76
N GLY A 75 14.78 10.68 8.51
CA GLY A 75 15.60 10.05 9.54
C GLY A 75 14.84 9.13 10.51
N LYS A 76 13.52 8.94 10.34
CA LYS A 76 12.70 8.08 11.21
C LYS A 76 11.94 6.95 10.52
N VAL A 77 11.66 7.08 9.22
CA VAL A 77 10.92 6.07 8.46
C VAL A 77 11.81 4.89 8.05
N ILE A 78 11.36 3.66 8.32
CA ILE A 78 12.03 2.42 7.90
C ILE A 78 11.13 1.70 6.89
N LEU A 79 11.62 1.46 5.67
CA LEU A 79 10.84 0.78 4.64
C LEU A 79 10.97 -0.73 4.76
N GLN A 80 9.83 -1.42 4.92
CA GLN A 80 9.81 -2.88 4.96
C GLN A 80 9.57 -3.49 3.58
N LEU A 81 10.54 -4.27 3.10
CA LEU A 81 10.50 -5.02 1.86
C LEU A 81 9.96 -6.44 2.06
N GLY A 82 9.00 -6.81 1.23
CA GLY A 82 8.67 -8.21 0.93
C GLY A 82 9.52 -8.66 -0.26
N THR A 83 10.45 -9.59 -0.02
CA THR A 83 11.36 -10.10 -1.07
C THR A 83 11.72 -11.55 -0.84
N ALA A 84 12.14 -12.21 -1.92
CA ALA A 84 12.67 -13.56 -1.92
C ALA A 84 13.86 -13.67 -2.88
N ASP A 85 14.65 -12.62 -3.07
CA ASP A 85 15.81 -12.64 -3.96
C ASP A 85 16.78 -11.53 -3.60
N ALA A 86 18.05 -11.88 -3.41
CA ALA A 86 19.05 -10.94 -2.91
C ALA A 86 19.32 -9.78 -3.89
N THR A 87 19.34 -10.06 -5.19
CA THR A 87 19.60 -9.06 -6.23
C THR A 87 18.42 -8.10 -6.37
N ARG A 88 17.20 -8.62 -6.46
CA ARG A 88 16.00 -7.77 -6.53
C ARG A 88 15.80 -6.94 -5.28
N ALA A 89 16.06 -7.51 -4.09
CA ALA A 89 15.98 -6.78 -2.84
C ALA A 89 16.90 -5.55 -2.86
N LEU A 90 18.15 -5.73 -3.32
CA LEU A 90 19.12 -4.64 -3.41
C LEU A 90 18.65 -3.56 -4.40
N LEU A 91 18.28 -3.94 -5.62
CA LEU A 91 17.79 -2.99 -6.64
C LEU A 91 16.54 -2.22 -6.19
N ALA A 92 15.68 -2.85 -5.38
CA ALA A 92 14.49 -2.21 -4.83
C ALA A 92 14.85 -1.24 -3.70
N ALA A 93 15.75 -1.64 -2.81
CA ALA A 93 16.24 -0.82 -1.71
C ALA A 93 17.04 0.40 -2.20
N GLU A 94 17.86 0.24 -3.24
CA GLU A 94 18.65 1.34 -3.82
C GLU A 94 17.78 2.47 -4.37
N ARG A 95 16.58 2.18 -4.86
CA ARG A 95 15.64 3.21 -5.32
C ARG A 95 15.14 4.12 -4.21
N VAL A 96 15.03 3.61 -2.99
CA VAL A 96 14.38 4.30 -1.87
C VAL A 96 15.34 4.74 -0.77
N GLN A 97 16.57 4.22 -0.72
CA GLN A 97 17.49 4.45 0.40
C GLN A 97 17.82 5.93 0.65
N GLY A 98 17.68 6.80 -0.36
CA GLY A 98 17.89 8.24 -0.22
C GLY A 98 16.76 8.97 0.52
N ASP A 99 15.59 8.33 0.63
CA ASP A 99 14.36 8.94 1.18
C ASP A 99 13.88 8.24 2.47
N VAL A 100 14.64 7.26 2.98
CA VAL A 100 14.30 6.50 4.19
C VAL A 100 15.49 6.37 5.14
N ALA A 101 15.22 6.18 6.43
CA ALA A 101 16.25 6.05 7.45
C ALA A 101 16.88 4.66 7.52
N GLY A 102 16.16 3.64 7.03
CA GLY A 102 16.59 2.25 7.06
C GLY A 102 15.73 1.36 6.17
N ILE A 103 16.25 0.16 5.91
CA ILE A 103 15.56 -0.88 5.13
C ILE A 103 15.34 -2.10 6.02
N ASP A 104 14.11 -2.60 6.05
CA ASP A 104 13.76 -3.82 6.77
C ASP A 104 13.34 -4.93 5.81
N VAL A 105 13.69 -6.19 6.11
CA VAL A 105 13.20 -7.35 5.36
C VAL A 105 12.14 -8.10 6.17
N ASN A 106 10.95 -8.26 5.58
CA ASN A 106 9.88 -9.06 6.17
C ASN A 106 10.18 -10.56 6.02
N MET A 107 10.35 -11.24 7.16
CA MET A 107 10.46 -12.70 7.24
C MET A 107 9.39 -13.31 8.16
N GLY A 108 8.34 -12.56 8.48
CA GLY A 108 7.32 -12.95 9.46
C GLY A 108 5.91 -13.12 8.89
N CYS A 109 5.63 -12.63 7.67
CA CYS A 109 4.29 -12.64 7.09
C CYS A 109 3.81 -14.08 6.78
N PRO A 110 2.72 -14.56 7.41
CA PRO A 110 2.20 -15.92 7.17
C PRO A 110 1.12 -15.96 6.08
N LYS A 111 0.81 -14.81 5.43
CA LYS A 111 -0.25 -14.74 4.42
C LYS A 111 0.13 -15.55 3.18
N GLU A 112 -0.87 -16.19 2.58
CA GLU A 112 -0.69 -17.15 1.48
C GLU A 112 0.07 -16.56 0.29
N TYR A 113 -0.20 -15.31 -0.09
CA TYR A 113 0.49 -14.64 -1.19
C TYR A 113 2.00 -14.50 -0.94
N SER A 114 2.40 -14.23 0.32
CA SER A 114 3.80 -14.09 0.72
C SER A 114 4.49 -15.45 0.67
N ILE A 115 3.83 -16.50 1.19
CA ILE A 115 4.33 -17.89 1.16
C ILE A 115 4.49 -18.39 -0.27
N LYS A 116 3.49 -18.18 -1.14
CA LYS A 116 3.54 -18.56 -2.57
C LYS A 116 4.66 -17.83 -3.32
N GLY A 117 4.93 -16.57 -2.97
CA GLY A 117 6.06 -15.81 -3.49
C GLY A 117 7.41 -16.20 -2.89
N GLY A 118 7.45 -17.10 -1.91
CA GLY A 118 8.67 -17.49 -1.19
C GLY A 118 9.22 -16.40 -0.26
N MET A 119 8.39 -15.42 0.11
CA MET A 119 8.68 -14.28 0.97
C MET A 119 8.14 -14.51 2.38
N GLY A 120 8.36 -13.56 3.30
CA GLY A 120 7.78 -13.60 4.65
C GLY A 120 8.19 -14.86 5.41
N ALA A 121 7.23 -15.52 6.07
CA ALA A 121 7.51 -16.70 6.89
C ALA A 121 8.08 -17.90 6.09
N ALA A 122 7.98 -17.91 4.76
CA ALA A 122 8.62 -18.94 3.94
C ALA A 122 10.15 -18.83 3.93
N LEU A 123 10.71 -17.63 4.16
CA LEU A 123 12.15 -17.42 4.26
C LEU A 123 12.75 -18.09 5.50
N LEU A 124 11.99 -18.23 6.59
CA LEU A 124 12.47 -18.82 7.84
C LEU A 124 12.92 -20.27 7.69
N ARG A 125 12.42 -20.98 6.66
CA ARG A 125 12.83 -22.36 6.31
C ARG A 125 14.01 -22.41 5.34
N LYS A 126 14.57 -21.26 4.93
CA LYS A 126 15.66 -21.15 3.96
C LYS A 126 16.78 -20.25 4.51
N PRO A 127 17.52 -20.68 5.54
CA PRO A 127 18.53 -19.86 6.21
C PRO A 127 19.61 -19.32 5.26
N GLU A 128 20.08 -20.13 4.30
CA GLU A 128 21.05 -19.67 3.28
C GLU A 128 20.53 -18.50 2.44
N LYS A 129 19.23 -18.51 2.13
CA LYS A 129 18.59 -17.44 1.37
C LYS A 129 18.46 -16.16 2.20
N VAL A 130 18.12 -16.31 3.49
CA VAL A 130 18.12 -15.21 4.46
C VAL A 130 19.50 -14.57 4.54
N LYS A 131 20.54 -15.39 4.72
CA LYS A 131 21.94 -14.93 4.76
C LYS A 131 22.32 -14.17 3.50
N ALA A 132 22.01 -14.73 2.32
CA ALA A 132 22.31 -14.11 1.04
C ALA A 132 21.63 -12.75 0.87
N ILE A 133 20.34 -12.63 1.20
CA ILE A 133 19.58 -11.38 1.09
C ILE A 133 20.17 -10.32 2.04
N LEU A 134 20.28 -10.64 3.34
CA LEU A 134 20.72 -9.67 4.33
C LEU A 134 22.17 -9.23 4.11
N THR A 135 23.07 -10.18 3.86
CA THR A 135 24.48 -9.86 3.59
C THR A 135 24.62 -8.96 2.36
N ASN A 136 23.83 -9.21 1.31
CA ASN A 136 23.88 -8.38 0.11
C ASN A 136 23.38 -6.95 0.38
N LEU A 137 22.31 -6.79 1.17
CA LEU A 137 21.78 -5.48 1.53
C LEU A 137 22.75 -4.71 2.44
N VAL A 138 23.23 -5.34 3.51
CA VAL A 138 24.15 -4.72 4.49
C VAL A 138 25.44 -4.23 3.83
N ARG A 139 25.98 -4.98 2.86
CA ARG A 139 27.24 -4.60 2.19
C ARG A 139 27.12 -3.43 1.22
N ASN A 140 25.96 -3.23 0.61
CA ASN A 140 25.80 -2.31 -0.53
C ASN A 140 24.95 -1.08 -0.23
N LEU A 141 24.14 -1.09 0.84
CA LEU A 141 23.31 0.05 1.22
C LEU A 141 24.05 0.99 2.18
N ARG A 142 23.72 2.29 2.10
CA ARG A 142 24.27 3.33 2.98
C ARG A 142 23.47 3.52 4.27
N VAL A 143 22.27 2.95 4.31
CA VAL A 143 21.35 3.00 5.45
C VAL A 143 21.37 1.66 6.20
N PRO A 144 21.10 1.64 7.51
CA PRO A 144 21.04 0.40 8.28
C PRO A 144 19.98 -0.56 7.75
N VAL A 145 20.31 -1.85 7.79
CA VAL A 145 19.41 -2.93 7.41
C VAL A 145 18.93 -3.65 8.66
N THR A 146 17.63 -3.84 8.80
CA THR A 146 17.00 -4.64 9.85
C THR A 146 16.19 -5.80 9.25
N CYS A 147 15.68 -6.69 10.09
CA CYS A 147 14.66 -7.64 9.66
C CYS A 147 13.64 -7.93 10.75
N LYS A 148 12.43 -8.29 10.33
CA LYS A 148 11.36 -8.73 11.23
C LYS A 148 11.03 -10.20 11.03
N ILE A 149 11.12 -10.98 12.11
CA ILE A 149 10.88 -12.43 12.10
C ILE A 149 9.70 -12.84 12.99
N ARG A 150 9.31 -14.11 12.85
CA ARG A 150 8.55 -14.89 13.84
C ARG A 150 9.45 -15.96 14.43
N ILE A 151 9.14 -16.45 15.62
CA ILE A 151 9.85 -17.59 16.21
C ILE A 151 9.55 -18.90 15.45
N LEU A 152 10.48 -19.86 15.55
CA LEU A 152 10.34 -21.20 14.96
C LEU A 152 9.67 -22.17 15.93
N ASN A 153 9.62 -23.45 15.56
CA ASN A 153 8.90 -24.46 16.32
C ASN A 153 9.60 -24.76 17.66
N THR A 154 10.94 -24.73 17.66
CA THR A 154 11.77 -24.90 18.85
C THR A 154 12.60 -23.66 19.14
N VAL A 155 13.05 -23.55 20.40
CA VAL A 155 13.92 -22.45 20.83
C VAL A 155 15.28 -22.57 20.14
N GLU A 156 15.83 -23.78 20.03
CA GLU A 156 17.14 -24.07 19.45
C GLU A 156 17.20 -23.66 17.97
N GLU A 157 16.17 -24.00 17.19
CA GLU A 157 16.05 -23.58 15.80
C GLU A 157 15.99 -22.05 15.69
N THR A 158 15.22 -21.42 16.58
CA THR A 158 15.08 -19.96 16.62
C THR A 158 16.42 -19.30 16.94
N LEU A 159 17.14 -19.79 17.95
CA LEU A 159 18.46 -19.30 18.36
C LEU A 159 19.52 -19.48 17.26
N ALA A 160 19.49 -20.60 16.53
CA ALA A 160 20.36 -20.83 15.40
C ALA A 160 20.09 -19.82 14.26
N LEU A 161 18.82 -19.55 13.96
CA LEU A 161 18.43 -18.58 12.93
C LEU A 161 18.85 -17.15 13.30
N VAL A 162 18.65 -16.70 14.54
CA VAL A 162 19.01 -15.32 14.94
C VAL A 162 20.53 -15.10 14.98
N ARG A 163 21.33 -16.12 15.33
CA ARG A 163 22.81 -16.06 15.22
C ARG A 163 23.25 -15.94 13.76
N LEU A 164 22.59 -16.67 12.86
CA LEU A 164 22.83 -16.53 11.42
C LEU A 164 22.51 -15.11 10.94
N ILE A 165 21.37 -14.57 11.34
CA ILE A 165 20.95 -13.20 11.00
C ILE A 165 21.97 -12.19 11.54
N GLU A 166 22.37 -12.29 12.80
CA GLU A 166 23.39 -11.43 13.40
C GLU A 166 24.71 -11.46 12.61
N SER A 167 25.15 -12.64 12.17
CA SER A 167 26.39 -12.78 11.38
C SER A 167 26.39 -12.04 10.04
N THR A 168 25.22 -11.59 9.57
CA THR A 168 25.10 -10.80 8.32
C THR A 168 25.39 -9.31 8.51
N GLY A 169 25.44 -8.83 9.76
CA GLY A 169 25.70 -7.43 10.09
C GLY A 169 24.45 -6.54 10.10
N VAL A 170 23.24 -7.09 10.25
CA VAL A 170 22.03 -6.29 10.45
C VAL A 170 22.14 -5.41 11.70
N ALA A 171 21.55 -4.21 11.64
CA ALA A 171 21.61 -3.23 12.71
C ALA A 171 20.69 -3.57 13.90
N ALA A 172 19.58 -4.29 13.65
CA ALA A 172 18.65 -4.74 14.67
C ALA A 172 17.73 -5.86 14.11
N ILE A 173 17.12 -6.61 15.02
CA ILE A 173 16.11 -7.64 14.69
C ILE A 173 14.82 -7.41 15.48
N ALA A 174 13.69 -7.39 14.78
CA ALA A 174 12.38 -7.36 15.41
C ALA A 174 11.79 -8.77 15.49
N VAL A 175 11.40 -9.22 16.69
CA VAL A 175 10.92 -10.58 16.93
C VAL A 175 9.47 -10.56 17.36
N HIS A 176 8.59 -11.09 16.53
CA HIS A 176 7.24 -11.45 16.96
C HIS A 176 7.30 -12.80 17.67
N GLY A 177 7.03 -12.80 18.98
CA GLY A 177 7.04 -13.99 19.84
C GLY A 177 5.92 -14.99 19.58
N ARG A 178 5.50 -15.19 18.33
CA ARG A 178 4.52 -16.20 17.93
C ARG A 178 5.03 -17.00 16.74
N LYS A 179 4.79 -18.30 16.74
CA LYS A 179 5.04 -19.21 15.63
C LYS A 179 4.19 -18.82 14.43
N ARG A 180 4.52 -19.32 13.25
CA ARG A 180 3.82 -18.98 11.98
C ARG A 180 2.31 -19.24 12.05
N ASP A 181 1.93 -20.35 12.64
CA ASP A 181 0.57 -20.89 12.74
C ASP A 181 -0.21 -20.34 13.94
N GLU A 182 0.47 -19.67 14.87
CA GLU A 182 -0.14 -19.01 16.00
C GLU A 182 -0.81 -17.68 15.61
N ARG A 183 -2.09 -17.60 15.93
CA ARG A 183 -2.95 -16.42 15.73
C ARG A 183 -2.92 -15.47 16.93
N PRO A 184 -3.44 -14.23 16.80
CA PRO A 184 -3.42 -13.24 17.88
C PRO A 184 -4.10 -13.65 19.20
N CYS A 185 -4.99 -14.65 19.18
CA CYS A 185 -5.59 -15.24 20.38
C CYS A 185 -4.60 -16.09 21.19
N HIS A 186 -3.56 -16.65 20.57
CA HIS A 186 -2.51 -17.38 21.27
C HIS A 186 -1.60 -16.41 22.02
N LEU A 187 -1.07 -16.86 23.15
CA LEU A 187 -0.12 -16.10 23.96
C LEU A 187 1.17 -15.81 23.17
N ASN A 188 1.82 -14.71 23.52
CA ASN A 188 3.15 -14.39 23.03
C ASN A 188 4.18 -15.13 23.90
N HIS A 189 5.17 -15.74 23.27
CA HIS A 189 6.28 -16.45 23.92
C HIS A 189 7.39 -15.45 24.28
N ASP A 190 7.15 -14.68 25.34
CA ASP A 190 8.05 -13.61 25.82
C ASP A 190 9.40 -14.18 26.33
N ASP A 191 9.37 -15.41 26.86
CA ASP A 191 10.53 -16.18 27.27
C ASP A 191 11.48 -16.50 26.10
N VAL A 192 10.93 -16.77 24.92
CA VAL A 192 11.72 -17.01 23.70
C VAL A 192 12.35 -15.70 23.20
N ILE A 193 11.62 -14.58 23.27
CA ILE A 193 12.20 -13.26 22.96
C ILE A 193 13.37 -12.96 23.90
N ARG A 194 13.21 -13.26 25.20
CA ARG A 194 14.28 -13.12 26.20
C ARG A 194 15.48 -14.01 25.92
N ALA A 195 15.27 -15.26 25.54
CA ALA A 195 16.37 -16.14 25.13
C ALA A 195 17.15 -15.58 23.93
N ILE A 196 16.44 -15.00 22.95
CA ILE A 196 17.06 -14.34 21.79
C ILE A 196 17.86 -13.11 22.23
N ALA A 197 17.27 -12.22 23.02
CA ALA A 197 17.90 -10.99 23.49
C ALA A 197 19.19 -11.25 24.30
N SER A 198 19.23 -12.32 25.08
CA SER A 198 20.46 -12.73 25.80
C SER A 198 21.50 -13.42 24.91
N THR A 199 21.12 -13.89 23.71
CA THR A 199 22.00 -14.66 22.82
C THR A 199 22.76 -13.79 21.82
N VAL A 200 22.12 -12.74 21.31
CA VAL A 200 22.71 -11.84 20.29
C VAL A 200 23.11 -10.50 20.90
N LYS A 201 24.11 -9.84 20.32
CA LYS A 201 24.61 -8.52 20.72
C LYS A 201 23.90 -7.37 20.02
N ILE A 202 23.31 -7.64 18.85
CA ILE A 202 22.51 -6.63 18.14
C ILE A 202 21.21 -6.32 18.90
N PRO A 203 20.69 -5.08 18.82
CA PRO A 203 19.41 -4.73 19.42
C PRO A 203 18.26 -5.63 18.96
N VAL A 204 17.53 -6.18 19.93
CA VAL A 204 16.29 -6.94 19.70
C VAL A 204 15.09 -6.04 20.01
N LEU A 205 14.14 -5.96 19.08
CA LEU A 205 12.86 -5.27 19.28
C LEU A 205 11.76 -6.31 19.57
N ALA A 206 11.20 -6.29 20.77
CA ALA A 206 10.11 -7.20 21.15
C ALA A 206 8.81 -6.82 20.44
N ASN A 207 8.10 -7.81 19.89
CA ASN A 207 6.82 -7.61 19.22
C ASN A 207 5.80 -8.70 19.62
N GLY A 208 4.53 -8.33 19.64
CA GLY A 208 3.41 -9.24 19.86
C GLY A 208 2.60 -9.00 21.13
N GLY A 209 3.02 -8.07 21.99
CA GLY A 209 2.42 -7.79 23.30
C GLY A 209 1.07 -7.07 23.29
N SER A 210 0.62 -6.47 22.18
CA SER A 210 -0.64 -5.70 22.15
C SER A 210 -1.86 -6.52 22.64
N LYS A 211 -2.70 -5.90 23.48
CA LYS A 211 -3.88 -6.45 24.18
C LYS A 211 -3.57 -7.44 25.31
N GLN A 212 -2.51 -8.23 25.17
CA GLN A 212 -2.10 -9.21 26.18
C GLN A 212 -1.30 -8.52 27.29
N THR A 213 -0.12 -7.98 26.94
CA THR A 213 0.78 -7.30 27.85
C THR A 213 0.62 -5.79 27.73
N ILE A 214 0.53 -5.25 26.51
CA ILE A 214 0.46 -3.80 26.26
C ILE A 214 -0.99 -3.38 26.04
N ARG A 215 -1.53 -2.62 26.99
CA ARG A 215 -2.85 -1.98 26.94
C ARG A 215 -2.74 -0.46 27.09
N ILE A 216 -1.80 0.00 27.90
CA ILE A 216 -1.49 1.41 28.12
C ILE A 216 0.02 1.67 27.87
N HIS A 217 0.43 2.94 27.90
CA HIS A 217 1.81 3.34 27.59
C HIS A 217 2.83 2.71 28.56
N GLU A 218 2.50 2.68 29.85
CA GLU A 218 3.35 2.18 30.93
C GLU A 218 3.71 0.70 30.75
N ASP A 219 2.79 -0.08 30.15
CA ASP A 219 3.00 -1.50 29.88
C ASP A 219 4.14 -1.75 28.87
N ILE A 220 4.50 -0.75 28.06
CA ILE A 220 5.55 -0.87 27.04
C ILE A 220 6.90 -1.16 27.71
N GLU A 221 7.23 -0.42 28.76
CA GLU A 221 8.48 -0.61 29.49
C GLU A 221 8.48 -1.94 30.24
N PHE A 222 7.35 -2.33 30.83
CA PHE A 222 7.22 -3.66 31.44
C PHE A 222 7.46 -4.78 30.43
N PHE A 223 6.86 -4.70 29.23
CA PHE A 223 7.07 -5.68 28.17
C PHE A 223 8.52 -5.70 27.65
N ARG A 224 9.17 -4.53 27.58
CA ARG A 224 10.59 -4.42 27.23
C ARG A 224 11.48 -5.14 28.26
N GLN A 225 11.25 -4.87 29.54
CA GLN A 225 12.02 -5.47 30.64
C GLN A 225 11.79 -6.98 30.76
N SER A 226 10.53 -7.44 30.67
CA SER A 226 10.19 -8.86 30.80
C SER A 226 10.82 -9.74 29.71
N THR A 227 10.98 -9.17 28.51
CA THR A 227 11.63 -9.79 27.36
C THR A 227 13.13 -9.51 27.28
N GLY A 228 13.69 -8.66 28.13
CA GLY A 228 15.09 -8.24 28.04
C GLY A 228 15.46 -7.54 26.73
N ALA A 229 14.46 -7.08 25.96
CA ALA A 229 14.68 -6.49 24.65
C ALA A 229 15.27 -5.09 24.73
N ALA A 230 15.99 -4.68 23.68
CA ALA A 230 16.53 -3.33 23.57
C ALA A 230 15.41 -2.30 23.36
N GLY A 231 14.35 -2.66 22.63
CA GLY A 231 13.19 -1.80 22.39
C GLY A 231 11.92 -2.60 22.11
N VAL A 232 10.83 -1.89 21.79
CA VAL A 232 9.51 -2.48 21.58
C VAL A 232 8.91 -2.02 20.25
N MET A 233 8.36 -2.96 19.50
CA MET A 233 7.63 -2.71 18.26
C MET A 233 6.13 -2.97 18.47
N ILE A 234 5.31 -1.94 18.25
CA ILE A 234 3.87 -1.95 18.56
C ILE A 234 3.05 -1.94 17.26
N ALA A 235 2.15 -2.91 17.11
CA ALA A 235 1.27 -3.04 15.94
C ALA A 235 -0.19 -2.69 16.29
N ARG A 236 -0.93 -3.66 16.85
CA ARG A 236 -2.39 -3.52 17.05
C ARG A 236 -2.77 -2.39 17.99
N ALA A 237 -2.05 -2.21 19.09
CA ALA A 237 -2.34 -1.13 20.03
C ALA A 237 -2.23 0.24 19.35
N ALA A 238 -1.19 0.46 18.54
CA ALA A 238 -1.02 1.69 17.76
C ALA A 238 -2.06 1.85 16.63
N MET A 239 -2.48 0.75 16.01
CA MET A 239 -3.55 0.76 15.01
C MET A 239 -4.91 1.16 15.59
N TRP A 240 -5.19 0.78 16.84
CA TRP A 240 -6.42 1.15 17.55
C TRP A 240 -6.32 2.55 18.15
N ASN A 241 -5.19 2.87 18.76
CA ASN A 241 -4.95 4.16 19.40
C ASN A 241 -3.48 4.57 19.22
N PRO A 242 -3.19 5.48 18.26
CA PRO A 242 -1.84 5.98 18.03
C PRO A 242 -1.23 6.72 19.24
N ALA A 243 -2.03 7.23 20.17
CA ALA A 243 -1.54 7.86 21.40
C ALA A 243 -0.91 6.87 22.40
N ILE A 244 -0.92 5.56 22.12
CA ILE A 244 -0.18 4.57 22.90
C ILE A 244 1.32 4.89 23.03
N PHE A 245 1.88 5.63 22.06
CA PHE A 245 3.28 6.06 22.11
C PHE A 245 3.52 7.22 23.09
N SER A 246 2.48 7.95 23.49
CA SER A 246 2.61 9.10 24.37
C SER A 246 2.51 8.64 25.82
N PRO A 247 3.42 9.08 26.71
CA PRO A 247 3.18 8.94 28.14
C PRO A 247 1.93 9.73 28.53
N PRO A 248 1.28 9.39 29.66
CA PRO A 248 0.18 10.19 30.16
C PRO A 248 0.61 11.63 30.38
N SER A 249 -0.22 12.56 29.93
CA SER A 249 0.00 13.97 30.21
C SER A 249 -0.26 14.25 31.69
N PRO A 250 0.66 14.91 32.41
CA PRO A 250 0.38 15.39 33.77
C PRO A 250 -0.66 16.51 33.80
N ASN A 251 -0.92 17.17 32.65
CA ASN A 251 -1.70 18.40 32.55
C ASN A 251 -3.04 18.24 31.80
N GLY A 252 -3.48 17.01 31.52
CA GLY A 252 -4.78 16.81 30.86
C GLY A 252 -5.10 15.34 30.57
N PRO A 253 -6.37 15.04 30.24
CA PRO A 253 -6.77 13.69 29.87
C PRO A 253 -6.07 13.24 28.58
N PRO A 254 -5.90 11.92 28.35
CA PRO A 254 -5.43 11.41 27.07
C PRO A 254 -6.37 11.84 25.93
N PRO A 255 -5.87 11.94 24.68
CA PRO A 255 -6.71 12.28 23.54
C PRO A 255 -7.82 11.24 23.38
N THR A 256 -9.02 11.73 23.15
CA THR A 256 -10.19 10.89 22.85
C THR A 256 -10.06 10.24 21.48
N ASP A 257 -10.76 9.12 21.26
CA ASP A 257 -10.78 8.46 19.94
C ASP A 257 -11.21 9.41 18.81
N PHE A 258 -12.14 10.33 19.11
CA PHE A 258 -12.63 11.33 18.15
C PHE A 258 -11.52 12.30 17.74
N GLN A 259 -10.75 12.81 18.71
CA GLN A 259 -9.58 13.65 18.44
C GLN A 259 -8.53 12.90 17.61
N LEU A 260 -8.26 11.64 17.92
CA LEU A 260 -7.31 10.82 17.15
C LEU A 260 -7.75 10.63 15.69
N VAL A 261 -9.04 10.40 15.47
CA VAL A 261 -9.58 10.28 14.11
C VAL A 261 -9.54 11.61 13.37
N HIS A 262 -9.83 12.74 14.03
CA HIS A 262 -9.72 14.07 13.43
C HIS A 262 -8.30 14.34 12.95
N GLU A 263 -7.32 14.17 13.83
CA GLU A 263 -5.90 14.37 13.50
C GLU A 263 -5.44 13.42 12.37
N TYR A 264 -5.95 12.19 12.35
CA TYR A 264 -5.69 11.25 11.25
C TYR A 264 -6.31 11.71 9.92
N ILE A 265 -7.55 12.19 9.93
CA ILE A 265 -8.25 12.69 8.73
C ILE A 265 -7.54 13.93 8.19
N GLU A 266 -7.15 14.87 9.05
CA GLU A 266 -6.38 16.06 8.67
C GLU A 266 -5.09 15.68 7.94
N LEU A 267 -4.32 14.72 8.48
CA LEU A 267 -3.13 14.20 7.82
C LEU A 267 -3.46 13.47 6.50
N ALA A 268 -4.56 12.71 6.47
CA ALA A 268 -5.01 12.01 5.26
C ALA A 268 -5.42 12.99 4.15
N VAL A 269 -6.10 14.09 4.47
CA VAL A 269 -6.45 15.16 3.53
C VAL A 269 -5.21 15.92 3.09
N LYS A 270 -4.37 16.36 4.04
CA LYS A 270 -3.12 17.09 3.77
C LYS A 270 -2.25 16.37 2.76
N TYR A 271 -2.16 15.05 2.88
CA TYR A 271 -1.31 14.21 2.03
C TYR A 271 -2.08 13.39 1.00
N ASP A 272 -3.26 13.83 0.57
CA ASP A 272 -4.07 13.21 -0.50
C ASP A 272 -4.10 11.67 -0.40
N HIS A 273 -4.42 11.17 0.80
CA HIS A 273 -4.53 9.74 1.03
C HIS A 273 -5.82 9.18 0.43
N HIS A 274 -5.75 7.95 -0.08
CA HIS A 274 -6.90 7.32 -0.68
C HIS A 274 -8.02 7.03 0.33
N VAL A 275 -9.26 7.40 -0.05
CA VAL A 275 -10.49 7.24 0.74
C VAL A 275 -10.64 5.85 1.35
N SER A 276 -10.34 4.78 0.61
CA SER A 276 -10.49 3.41 1.10
C SER A 276 -9.48 3.05 2.20
N GLY A 277 -8.26 3.57 2.15
CA GLY A 277 -7.28 3.43 3.21
C GLY A 277 -7.64 4.23 4.45
N THR A 278 -8.13 5.46 4.25
CA THR A 278 -8.62 6.34 5.32
C THR A 278 -9.77 5.65 6.07
N LYS A 279 -10.81 5.18 5.34
CA LYS A 279 -11.94 4.43 5.91
C LYS A 279 -11.46 3.22 6.72
N TYR A 280 -10.52 2.46 6.16
CA TYR A 280 -9.99 1.28 6.83
C TYR A 280 -9.33 1.62 8.17
N CYS A 281 -8.53 2.69 8.24
CA CYS A 281 -7.87 3.07 9.49
C CYS A 281 -8.86 3.61 10.53
N ILE A 282 -9.82 4.44 10.13
CA ILE A 282 -10.90 4.93 11.00
C ILE A 282 -11.67 3.74 11.62
N GLN A 283 -12.04 2.75 10.80
CA GLN A 283 -12.72 1.54 11.29
C GLN A 283 -11.90 0.76 12.32
N ARG A 284 -10.56 0.81 12.24
CA ARG A 284 -9.69 0.17 13.24
C ARG A 284 -9.63 0.98 14.52
N MET A 285 -9.51 2.30 14.44
CA MET A 285 -9.51 3.16 15.62
C MET A 285 -10.85 3.06 16.39
N PHE A 286 -11.96 2.92 15.67
CA PHE A 286 -13.31 2.81 16.23
C PHE A 286 -13.83 1.37 16.36
N SER A 287 -12.93 0.37 16.38
CA SER A 287 -13.35 -1.05 16.32
C SER A 287 -14.21 -1.55 17.49
N GLU A 288 -14.26 -0.82 18.60
CA GLU A 288 -15.12 -1.11 19.76
C GLU A 288 -16.44 -0.32 19.77
N LYS A 289 -16.59 0.66 18.86
CA LYS A 289 -17.74 1.58 18.77
C LYS A 289 -18.45 1.45 17.42
N THR A 290 -18.65 0.22 16.96
CA THR A 290 -19.15 -0.06 15.60
C THR A 290 -20.60 0.35 15.34
N THR A 291 -21.35 0.72 16.39
CA THR A 291 -22.73 1.20 16.31
C THR A 291 -22.84 2.72 16.34
N ALA A 292 -21.73 3.44 16.50
CA ALA A 292 -21.72 4.90 16.45
C ALA A 292 -22.15 5.38 15.04
N ASP A 293 -22.90 6.48 14.98
CA ASP A 293 -23.40 7.04 13.71
C ASP A 293 -22.25 7.36 12.76
N GLU A 294 -21.18 7.96 13.27
CA GLU A 294 -19.98 8.31 12.52
C GLU A 294 -19.32 7.07 11.92
N TYR A 295 -19.25 5.96 12.66
CA TYR A 295 -18.69 4.70 12.17
C TYR A 295 -19.51 4.15 11.00
N VAL A 296 -20.83 4.06 11.16
CA VAL A 296 -21.73 3.50 10.14
C VAL A 296 -21.72 4.36 8.88
N ARG A 297 -21.83 5.68 9.02
CA ARG A 297 -21.80 6.61 7.87
C ARG A 297 -20.45 6.62 7.17
N THR A 298 -19.34 6.42 7.89
CA THR A 298 -18.02 6.25 7.27
C THR A 298 -17.99 5.05 6.31
N LEU A 299 -18.80 4.01 6.53
CA LEU A 299 -18.88 2.86 5.62
C LEU A 299 -19.44 3.24 4.25
N SER A 300 -20.37 4.20 4.19
CA SER A 300 -20.99 4.67 2.95
C SER A 300 -20.25 5.82 2.28
N ALA A 301 -19.23 6.41 2.93
CA ALA A 301 -18.44 7.50 2.34
C ALA A 301 -17.74 7.06 1.03
N GLU A 302 -17.89 7.83 -0.04
CA GLU A 302 -17.30 7.59 -1.35
C GLU A 302 -16.12 8.53 -1.64
N SER A 303 -16.08 9.67 -0.95
CA SER A 303 -15.03 10.68 -1.09
C SER A 303 -14.35 11.04 0.24
N MET A 304 -13.21 11.75 0.17
CA MET A 304 -12.58 12.32 1.36
C MET A 304 -13.43 13.47 1.96
N MET A 305 -14.19 14.18 1.13
CA MET A 305 -15.13 15.22 1.57
C MET A 305 -16.24 14.62 2.43
N ASP A 306 -16.85 13.51 2.00
CA ASP A 306 -17.89 12.82 2.78
C ASP A 306 -17.36 12.43 4.17
N ILE A 307 -16.11 11.94 4.25
CA ILE A 307 -15.46 11.63 5.52
C ILE A 307 -15.32 12.89 6.38
N CYS A 308 -14.88 14.01 5.80
CA CYS A 308 -14.74 15.27 6.54
C CYS A 308 -16.10 15.76 7.08
N GLU A 309 -17.16 15.66 6.29
CA GLU A 309 -18.52 16.05 6.69
C GLU A 309 -19.10 15.14 7.79
N ILE A 310 -18.92 13.82 7.66
CA ILE A 310 -19.39 12.84 8.67
C ILE A 310 -18.76 13.12 10.03
N TRP A 311 -17.45 13.41 10.02
CA TRP A 311 -16.67 13.67 11.24
C TRP A 311 -16.68 15.14 11.64
N LYS A 312 -17.36 16.04 10.91
CA LYS A 312 -17.45 17.47 11.21
C LYS A 312 -16.08 18.14 11.36
N LEU A 313 -15.20 17.87 10.39
CA LEU A 313 -13.90 18.55 10.31
C LEU A 313 -14.10 20.04 9.96
N PRO A 314 -13.15 20.91 10.32
CA PRO A 314 -13.19 22.32 9.94
C PRO A 314 -13.39 22.55 8.44
N ASP A 315 -14.04 23.67 8.09
CA ASP A 315 -14.42 23.98 6.70
C ASP A 315 -13.20 24.05 5.77
N ASP A 316 -12.07 24.58 6.23
CA ASP A 316 -10.83 24.66 5.45
C ASP A 316 -10.27 23.27 5.08
N VAL A 317 -10.33 22.31 6.01
CA VAL A 317 -9.95 20.91 5.77
C VAL A 317 -10.92 20.25 4.80
N THR A 318 -12.22 20.51 4.96
CA THR A 318 -13.28 19.96 4.09
C THR A 318 -13.16 20.50 2.66
N GLU A 319 -12.86 21.79 2.48
CA GLU A 319 -12.59 22.38 1.17
C GLU A 319 -11.33 21.79 0.53
N GLN A 320 -10.26 21.58 1.31
CA GLN A 320 -9.07 20.89 0.81
C GLN A 320 -9.38 19.46 0.35
N ALA A 321 -10.26 18.75 1.05
CA ALA A 321 -10.66 17.40 0.71
C ALA A 321 -11.37 17.30 -0.66
N LYS A 322 -11.97 18.38 -1.17
CA LYS A 322 -12.53 18.43 -2.54
C LYS A 322 -11.46 18.30 -3.62
N LEU A 323 -10.25 18.76 -3.33
CA LEU A 323 -9.12 18.71 -4.26
C LEU A 323 -8.44 17.33 -4.25
N CYS A 324 -8.69 16.52 -3.21
CA CYS A 324 -8.27 15.13 -3.19
C CYS A 324 -9.01 14.38 -4.31
N SER A 325 -8.29 13.54 -5.07
CA SER A 325 -8.81 12.74 -6.20
C SER A 325 -8.95 13.44 -7.56
N ILE A 326 -8.99 14.78 -7.64
CA ILE A 326 -9.06 15.49 -8.95
C ILE A 326 -7.70 15.49 -9.66
N ASP A 327 -6.60 15.51 -8.90
CA ASP A 327 -5.23 15.67 -9.40
C ASP A 327 -4.32 14.47 -9.10
N ARG A 328 -4.84 13.23 -8.99
CA ARG A 328 -3.95 12.07 -8.84
C ARG A 328 -3.15 11.91 -10.13
N VAL A 329 -1.97 12.53 -10.11
CA VAL A 329 -0.99 12.69 -11.18
C VAL A 329 -1.06 11.51 -12.14
N VAL A 330 -1.73 11.73 -13.27
CA VAL A 330 -1.35 11.05 -14.50
C VAL A 330 0.03 11.62 -14.81
N PRO A 331 1.10 10.82 -14.84
CA PRO A 331 2.41 11.36 -15.19
C PRO A 331 2.31 11.92 -16.62
N THR A 332 2.24 13.24 -16.76
CA THR A 332 2.71 13.89 -17.98
C THR A 332 4.21 13.66 -17.99
N CYS A 333 4.64 12.71 -18.82
CA CYS A 333 6.03 12.57 -19.18
C CYS A 333 6.47 13.85 -19.89
N GLU A 334 6.92 14.86 -19.13
CA GLU A 334 7.87 15.82 -19.65
C GLU A 334 9.22 15.13 -19.69
N VAL A 335 9.51 14.52 -20.85
CA VAL A 335 10.84 14.03 -21.18
C VAL A 335 11.73 15.25 -21.28
N VAL A 336 12.51 15.52 -20.23
CA VAL A 336 13.63 16.45 -20.29
C VAL A 336 14.67 15.80 -21.20
N ALA A 337 14.66 16.20 -22.47
CA ALA A 337 15.64 15.78 -23.46
C ALA A 337 16.97 16.50 -23.18
N ASN A 338 17.96 15.76 -22.67
CA ASN A 338 19.36 16.16 -22.72
C ASN A 338 20.08 15.39 -23.83
N GLY A 339 20.56 16.12 -24.85
CA GLY A 339 21.89 15.98 -25.43
C GLY A 339 22.25 14.74 -26.25
N ASP A 340 22.29 14.96 -27.57
CA ASP A 340 23.29 14.52 -28.54
C ASP A 340 23.26 13.16 -29.27
N ALA A 341 23.06 13.31 -30.59
CA ALA A 341 23.79 12.74 -31.72
C ALA A 341 23.81 11.21 -31.95
N SER A 342 23.07 10.77 -32.97
CA SER A 342 23.66 10.22 -34.20
C SER A 342 22.56 9.84 -35.21
N GLY A 343 22.84 10.09 -36.49
CA GLY A 343 21.88 10.06 -37.57
C GLY A 343 21.42 8.65 -37.99
N ALA A 344 20.14 8.55 -38.32
CA ALA A 344 19.63 7.52 -39.23
C ALA A 344 18.44 8.07 -40.02
N LYS A 345 18.51 7.90 -41.34
CA LYS A 345 17.63 8.45 -42.38
C LYS A 345 16.16 8.02 -42.20
N LYS A 346 15.23 8.98 -42.32
CA LYS A 346 13.81 8.72 -42.58
C LYS A 346 13.63 8.02 -43.94
N PRO A 347 12.88 6.90 -44.04
CA PRO A 347 12.36 6.44 -45.33
C PRO A 347 11.11 7.24 -45.71
N ARG A 348 11.07 7.65 -46.98
CA ARG A 348 9.96 8.35 -47.63
C ARG A 348 8.78 7.41 -47.91
N LEU A 349 7.62 8.05 -48.07
CA LEU A 349 6.35 7.51 -48.57
C LEU A 349 6.49 6.70 -49.87
N HIS A 350 5.74 5.60 -49.94
CA HIS A 350 5.13 5.10 -51.17
C HIS A 350 3.64 4.92 -50.92
N GLY A 351 2.83 5.54 -51.79
CA GLY A 351 1.39 5.42 -51.78
C GLY A 351 0.92 4.18 -52.54
N SER A 352 -0.30 3.76 -52.22
CA SER A 352 -1.21 3.15 -53.18
C SER A 352 -2.63 3.32 -52.64
N GLU A 353 -3.48 3.81 -53.52
CA GLU A 353 -4.90 4.11 -53.36
C GLU A 353 -5.72 2.86 -52.97
N GLY A 354 -6.82 3.11 -52.26
CA GLY A 354 -7.80 2.11 -51.84
C GLY A 354 -8.81 2.76 -50.92
N ALA A 355 -9.73 3.54 -51.49
CA ALA A 355 -10.85 4.14 -50.78
C ALA A 355 -11.86 3.04 -50.40
N ASP A 356 -11.83 2.62 -49.14
CA ASP A 356 -12.98 2.03 -48.46
C ASP A 356 -13.34 2.97 -47.30
N ALA A 357 -14.61 3.37 -47.22
CA ALA A 357 -15.12 4.24 -46.17
C ALA A 357 -14.87 3.61 -44.79
N GLU A 358 -13.81 4.05 -44.10
CA GLU A 358 -13.50 3.62 -42.74
C GLU A 358 -14.66 4.03 -41.82
N ALA A 359 -15.43 3.03 -41.36
CA ALA A 359 -16.41 3.21 -40.31
C ALA A 359 -15.72 3.90 -39.11
N ALA A 360 -16.15 5.12 -38.79
CA ALA A 360 -15.55 5.95 -37.77
C ALA A 360 -15.37 5.17 -36.46
N VAL A 361 -14.11 5.01 -36.03
CA VAL A 361 -13.77 4.33 -34.78
C VAL A 361 -13.69 5.38 -33.68
N VAL A 362 -14.63 5.33 -32.75
CA VAL A 362 -14.60 6.15 -31.54
C VAL A 362 -13.53 5.58 -30.61
N LYS A 363 -12.48 6.36 -30.33
CA LYS A 363 -11.42 6.02 -29.39
C LYS A 363 -11.46 6.94 -28.19
N LEU A 364 -11.43 6.38 -26.98
CA LEU A 364 -11.32 7.12 -25.73
C LEU A 364 -10.23 6.53 -24.84
N PRO A 365 -9.52 7.35 -24.04
CA PRO A 365 -8.47 6.90 -23.13
C PRO A 365 -9.06 6.29 -21.85
N MET A 366 -9.77 5.17 -21.99
CA MET A 366 -10.46 4.51 -20.88
C MET A 366 -9.88 3.15 -20.54
N ARG A 367 -9.98 2.78 -19.25
CA ARG A 367 -9.53 1.50 -18.71
C ARG A 367 -10.61 0.90 -17.82
N PHE A 368 -10.80 -0.41 -17.88
CA PHE A 368 -11.64 -1.11 -16.92
C PHE A 368 -10.86 -1.46 -15.65
N ILE A 369 -11.32 -0.97 -14.50
CA ILE A 369 -10.74 -1.23 -13.18
C ILE A 369 -11.74 -2.06 -12.38
N ARG A 370 -11.44 -3.34 -12.13
CA ARG A 370 -12.38 -4.31 -11.54
C ARG A 370 -12.99 -3.85 -10.21
N SER A 371 -12.26 -3.11 -9.38
CA SER A 371 -12.69 -2.65 -8.06
C SER A 371 -13.73 -1.51 -8.10
N GLU A 372 -13.93 -0.87 -9.24
CA GLU A 372 -14.92 0.20 -9.42
C GLU A 372 -16.32 -0.33 -9.79
N TRP A 373 -16.48 -1.65 -9.87
CA TRP A 373 -17.71 -2.30 -10.33
C TRP A 373 -18.14 -3.38 -9.33
N PRO A 374 -19.46 -3.63 -9.16
CA PRO A 374 -19.97 -4.64 -8.22
C PRO A 374 -19.37 -6.03 -8.43
N GLU A 375 -19.30 -6.84 -7.37
CA GLU A 375 -18.81 -8.22 -7.48
C GLU A 375 -19.72 -9.10 -8.35
N VAL A 376 -21.04 -8.81 -8.32
CA VAL A 376 -22.10 -9.48 -9.06
C VAL A 376 -23.01 -8.42 -9.68
N GLY A 377 -23.31 -8.56 -10.98
CA GLY A 377 -24.18 -7.63 -11.71
C GLY A 377 -23.49 -6.33 -12.17
N ASP A 378 -24.08 -5.67 -13.18
CA ASP A 378 -23.76 -4.30 -13.65
C ASP A 378 -22.37 -4.01 -14.20
N THR A 379 -21.64 -5.00 -14.73
CA THR A 379 -20.40 -4.69 -15.49
C THR A 379 -20.71 -3.91 -16.79
N PRO A 380 -19.76 -3.14 -17.35
CA PRO A 380 -19.96 -2.39 -18.60
C PRO A 380 -20.54 -3.24 -19.74
N LYS A 381 -20.06 -4.47 -19.93
CA LYS A 381 -20.63 -5.39 -20.94
C LYS A 381 -22.07 -5.75 -20.66
N GLN A 382 -22.45 -5.96 -19.39
CA GLN A 382 -23.83 -6.30 -19.01
C GLN A 382 -24.75 -5.10 -19.19
N LEU A 383 -24.34 -3.92 -18.74
CA LEU A 383 -25.08 -2.67 -18.96
C LEU A 383 -25.30 -2.38 -20.44
N LEU A 384 -24.27 -2.59 -21.27
CA LEU A 384 -24.39 -2.41 -22.72
C LEU A 384 -25.35 -3.43 -23.35
N VAL A 385 -25.34 -4.69 -22.90
CA VAL A 385 -26.28 -5.72 -23.34
C VAL A 385 -27.71 -5.37 -22.94
N GLU A 386 -27.94 -4.94 -21.70
CA GLU A 386 -29.26 -4.52 -21.21
C GLU A 386 -29.77 -3.29 -21.98
N TYR A 387 -28.92 -2.32 -22.26
CA TYR A 387 -29.24 -1.19 -23.13
C TYR A 387 -29.67 -1.66 -24.52
N CYS A 388 -28.94 -2.61 -25.13
CA CYS A 388 -29.31 -3.15 -26.44
C CYS A 388 -30.67 -3.86 -26.41
N LYS A 389 -30.97 -4.63 -25.35
CA LYS A 389 -32.28 -5.28 -25.18
C LYS A 389 -33.41 -4.24 -25.10
N ARG A 390 -33.25 -3.23 -24.25
CA ARG A 390 -34.27 -2.17 -24.03
C ARG A 390 -34.57 -1.40 -25.31
N ASN A 391 -33.56 -1.17 -26.14
CA ASN A 391 -33.67 -0.40 -27.38
C ASN A 391 -33.83 -1.27 -28.64
N LYS A 392 -34.03 -2.59 -28.49
CA LYS A 392 -34.17 -3.55 -29.60
C LYS A 392 -33.00 -3.48 -30.62
N LEU A 393 -31.79 -3.24 -30.13
CA LEU A 393 -30.56 -3.19 -30.94
C LEU A 393 -29.90 -4.57 -31.00
N THR A 394 -29.14 -4.81 -32.07
CA THR A 394 -28.26 -5.99 -32.17
C THR A 394 -27.18 -5.95 -31.09
N PHE A 395 -26.88 -7.08 -30.46
CA PHE A 395 -25.84 -7.12 -29.43
C PHE A 395 -24.44 -6.77 -29.95
N PRO A 396 -23.61 -6.13 -29.12
CA PRO A 396 -22.28 -5.72 -29.53
C PRO A 396 -21.37 -6.93 -29.77
N THR A 397 -20.60 -6.89 -30.86
CA THR A 397 -19.53 -7.87 -31.14
C THR A 397 -18.18 -7.31 -30.72
N TYR A 398 -17.26 -8.17 -30.29
CA TYR A 398 -15.95 -7.76 -29.78
C TYR A 398 -14.82 -8.38 -30.59
N THR A 399 -13.85 -7.56 -30.99
CA THR A 399 -12.60 -7.99 -31.60
C THR A 399 -11.44 -7.54 -30.73
N THR A 400 -10.64 -8.48 -30.22
CA THR A 400 -9.51 -8.21 -29.32
C THR A 400 -8.19 -8.50 -30.01
N VAL A 401 -7.25 -7.57 -29.90
CA VAL A 401 -5.86 -7.69 -30.35
C VAL A 401 -4.95 -7.87 -29.14
N GLU A 402 -4.06 -8.85 -29.19
CA GLU A 402 -3.01 -9.06 -28.20
C GLU A 402 -1.69 -8.45 -28.69
N HIS A 403 -1.11 -7.58 -27.87
CA HIS A 403 0.21 -6.98 -28.07
C HIS A 403 1.27 -7.88 -27.44
N LYS A 404 1.87 -8.76 -28.25
CA LYS A 404 2.79 -9.82 -27.77
C LYS A 404 4.01 -9.28 -26.99
N ALA A 405 4.53 -8.11 -27.35
CA ALA A 405 5.70 -7.51 -26.70
C ALA A 405 5.43 -7.07 -25.26
N SER A 406 4.24 -6.52 -24.99
CA SER A 406 3.82 -6.00 -23.69
C SER A 406 2.90 -6.96 -22.92
N ARG A 407 2.49 -8.08 -23.53
CA ARG A 407 1.48 -9.02 -23.03
C ARG A 407 0.19 -8.31 -22.60
N SER A 408 -0.22 -7.31 -23.37
CA SER A 408 -1.41 -6.51 -23.12
C SER A 408 -2.46 -6.66 -24.22
N PHE A 409 -3.70 -6.30 -23.93
CA PHE A 409 -4.85 -6.53 -24.81
C PHE A 409 -5.58 -5.22 -25.10
N THR A 410 -5.99 -5.01 -26.34
CA THR A 410 -6.89 -3.93 -26.74
C THR A 410 -8.10 -4.54 -27.43
N SER A 411 -9.30 -4.09 -27.09
CA SER A 411 -10.54 -4.59 -27.72
C SER A 411 -11.29 -3.46 -28.40
N THR A 412 -12.02 -3.83 -29.45
CA THR A 412 -12.97 -2.96 -30.14
C THR A 412 -14.35 -3.60 -30.07
N ALA A 413 -15.34 -2.85 -29.58
CA ALA A 413 -16.75 -3.24 -29.58
C ALA A 413 -17.42 -2.64 -30.82
N THR A 414 -18.23 -3.41 -31.54
CA THR A 414 -19.00 -2.92 -32.69
C THR A 414 -20.48 -2.96 -32.35
N LEU A 415 -21.16 -1.82 -32.43
CA LEU A 415 -22.61 -1.67 -32.20
C LEU A 415 -23.19 -0.74 -33.27
N ASN A 416 -24.22 -1.19 -33.99
CA ASN A 416 -24.87 -0.45 -35.09
C ASN A 416 -23.88 0.13 -36.12
N SER A 417 -22.92 -0.69 -36.56
CA SER A 417 -21.86 -0.31 -37.51
C SER A 417 -20.86 0.76 -37.03
N VAL A 418 -20.96 1.20 -35.77
CA VAL A 418 -19.96 2.07 -35.13
C VAL A 418 -19.00 1.21 -34.29
N LYS A 419 -17.72 1.51 -34.38
CA LYS A 419 -16.65 0.81 -33.66
C LYS A 419 -16.17 1.66 -32.48
N TYR A 420 -16.06 1.05 -31.30
CA TYR A 420 -15.67 1.68 -30.05
C TYR A 420 -14.42 0.98 -29.50
N SER A 421 -13.31 1.70 -29.37
CA SER A 421 -12.04 1.14 -28.93
C SER A 421 -11.40 2.00 -27.84
N HIS A 422 -10.55 1.39 -27.03
CA HIS A 422 -9.89 2.06 -25.91
C HIS A 422 -8.39 2.20 -26.15
N GLU A 423 -7.79 3.31 -25.73
CA GLU A 423 -6.37 3.59 -25.99
C GLU A 423 -5.44 2.92 -24.98
N ILE A 424 -5.92 2.67 -23.76
CA ILE A 424 -5.12 2.13 -22.66
C ILE A 424 -5.12 0.59 -22.71
N PRO A 425 -3.98 -0.08 -22.95
CA PRO A 425 -3.92 -1.54 -23.02
C PRO A 425 -4.25 -2.20 -21.67
N CYS A 426 -4.98 -3.31 -21.71
CA CYS A 426 -5.44 -4.04 -20.54
C CYS A 426 -4.63 -5.31 -20.27
N LYS A 427 -4.60 -5.78 -19.01
CA LYS A 427 -3.84 -6.98 -18.59
C LYS A 427 -4.49 -8.31 -18.98
N SER A 428 -5.74 -8.30 -19.44
CA SER A 428 -6.45 -9.49 -19.89
C SER A 428 -7.44 -9.15 -21.02
N LYS A 429 -7.74 -10.14 -21.87
CA LYS A 429 -8.81 -10.04 -22.88
C LYS A 429 -10.14 -9.62 -22.27
N ARG A 430 -10.52 -10.21 -21.12
CA ARG A 430 -11.78 -9.89 -20.42
C ARG A 430 -11.86 -8.41 -20.03
N TYR A 431 -10.76 -7.81 -19.57
CA TYR A 431 -10.74 -6.39 -19.18
C TYR A 431 -10.73 -5.47 -20.40
N ALA A 432 -10.06 -5.87 -21.49
CA ALA A 432 -10.10 -5.13 -22.75
C ALA A 432 -11.52 -5.05 -23.32
N GLU A 433 -12.28 -6.15 -23.29
CA GLU A 433 -13.67 -6.15 -23.73
C GLU A 433 -14.56 -5.27 -22.84
N GLN A 434 -14.34 -5.26 -21.52
CA GLN A 434 -15.06 -4.37 -20.60
C GLN A 434 -14.73 -2.89 -20.84
N ALA A 435 -13.46 -2.58 -21.12
CA ALA A 435 -13.04 -1.22 -21.47
C ALA A 435 -13.67 -0.76 -22.80
N ALA A 436 -13.73 -1.62 -23.81
CA ALA A 436 -14.42 -1.30 -25.07
C ALA A 436 -15.93 -1.06 -24.89
N ALA A 437 -16.59 -1.85 -24.01
CA ALA A 437 -17.99 -1.62 -23.66
C ALA A 437 -18.19 -0.28 -22.93
N LEU A 438 -17.26 0.11 -22.06
CA LEU A 438 -17.27 1.40 -21.38
C LEU A 438 -17.16 2.56 -22.38
N VAL A 439 -16.29 2.47 -23.39
CA VAL A 439 -16.20 3.46 -24.50
C VAL A 439 -17.54 3.63 -25.20
N CYS A 440 -18.25 2.53 -25.46
CA CYS A 440 -19.57 2.57 -26.07
C CYS A 440 -20.59 3.27 -25.16
N LEU A 441 -20.68 2.89 -23.88
CA LEU A 441 -21.62 3.48 -22.92
C LEU A 441 -21.39 4.98 -22.71
N THR A 442 -20.12 5.40 -22.56
CA THR A 442 -19.74 6.81 -22.38
C THR A 442 -20.05 7.63 -23.64
N HIS A 443 -19.76 7.12 -24.83
CA HIS A 443 -20.07 7.82 -26.07
C HIS A 443 -21.57 8.00 -26.28
N LEU A 444 -22.36 6.97 -25.96
CA LEU A 444 -23.82 7.00 -26.01
C LEU A 444 -24.46 7.77 -24.84
N LYS A 445 -23.65 8.34 -23.93
CA LYS A 445 -24.09 9.06 -22.72
C LYS A 445 -25.06 8.26 -21.85
N ILE A 446 -24.86 6.95 -21.78
CA ILE A 446 -25.69 6.05 -20.97
C ILE A 446 -25.19 6.15 -19.52
N PRO A 447 -26.07 6.42 -18.53
CA PRO A 447 -25.69 6.49 -17.13
C PRO A 447 -25.09 5.17 -16.65
N LEU A 448 -23.92 5.25 -16.03
CA LEU A 448 -23.28 4.13 -15.34
C LEU A 448 -23.81 4.15 -13.90
N SER A 449 -25.01 3.62 -13.65
CA SER A 449 -25.60 3.71 -12.30
C SER A 449 -24.81 2.84 -11.30
N THR A 450 -24.28 3.45 -10.25
CA THR A 450 -23.96 2.78 -8.98
C THR A 450 -24.76 3.33 -7.80
N SER A 451 -25.85 4.05 -8.06
CA SER A 451 -26.80 4.46 -7.01
C SER A 451 -28.25 4.14 -7.41
N PRO A 452 -29.12 3.72 -6.46
CA PRO A 452 -30.51 3.43 -6.75
C PRO A 452 -31.23 4.73 -7.11
N ILE A 453 -31.80 4.79 -8.29
CA ILE A 453 -32.69 5.86 -8.70
C ILE A 453 -33.97 5.73 -7.89
N GLU A 454 -34.32 6.81 -7.17
CA GLU A 454 -35.65 7.08 -6.65
C GLU A 454 -36.71 6.75 -7.72
N SER A 455 -37.57 5.77 -7.43
CA SER A 455 -38.82 5.61 -8.18
C SER A 455 -39.94 6.22 -7.35
N HIS A 456 -40.35 7.42 -7.77
CA HIS A 456 -41.72 7.89 -7.59
C HIS A 456 -42.70 6.86 -8.18
N SER A 457 -43.53 6.28 -7.30
CA SER A 457 -44.96 6.03 -7.47
C SER A 457 -45.50 5.36 -6.21
#